data_AF-A0ABC8AED6-F1
#
_entry.id   AF-A0ABC8AED6-F1
#
_cell.length_a   1.000
_cell.length_b   1.000
_cell.length_c   1.000
_cell.angle_alpha   90.00
_cell.angle_beta   90.00
_cell.angle_gamma   90.00
#
_symmetry.space_group_name_H-M   'P 1'
#
loop_
_entity.id
_entity.type
_entity.pdbx_description
1 polymer ?
#
loop_
_entity_poly.entity_id
_entity_poly.type
_entity_poly.pdbx_seq_one_letter_code
_entity_poly.pdbx_strand_id
1 'polypeptide(L)'
;MLTQDMLTQDPDFFCEGEPLHFLWGYIRDAHGLSTGQVDHDSFEERKNDFFFVLGKLMDDGRLKLGNRKTELIMEGSTAELVEMFRSCFPASDEELIEGIWLVIEECPFVVVWVHKGAGENGEDYYDWCF
;
A
#
# COMPACT_ATOMS: atom_id res chain seq x y z
N MET A 1 12.97 11.13 -0.86
CA MET A 1 12.20 11.27 0.39
C MET A 1 10.89 12.00 0.14
N LEU A 2 9.79 11.24 0.12
CA LEU A 2 8.44 11.81 0.17
C LEU A 2 8.25 12.56 1.49
N THR A 3 7.98 13.86 1.41
CA THR A 3 7.73 14.68 2.61
C THR A 3 6.25 14.60 2.99
N GLN A 4 5.95 14.79 4.28
CA GLN A 4 4.57 14.90 4.77
C GLN A 4 3.74 15.93 3.98
N ASP A 5 4.39 16.98 3.46
CA ASP A 5 3.78 17.99 2.61
C ASP A 5 3.25 17.39 1.28
N MET A 6 3.99 16.46 0.64
CA MET A 6 3.55 15.80 -0.60
C MET A 6 2.32 14.91 -0.38
N LEU A 7 2.18 14.30 0.80
CA LEU A 7 1.01 13.48 1.17
C LEU A 7 -0.25 14.33 1.47
N THR A 8 -0.06 15.61 1.79
CA THR A 8 -1.16 16.52 2.20
C THR A 8 -1.63 17.47 1.10
N GLN A 9 -0.82 17.69 0.06
CA GLN A 9 -1.14 18.65 -1.00
C GLN A 9 -2.17 18.12 -2.01
N ASP A 10 -2.30 16.80 -2.14
CA ASP A 10 -3.30 16.18 -2.99
C ASP A 10 -3.99 15.04 -2.21
N PRO A 11 -5.22 15.25 -1.70
CA PRO A 11 -5.95 14.23 -0.97
C PRO A 11 -6.36 13.03 -1.85
N ASP A 12 -6.43 13.25 -3.17
CA ASP A 12 -6.73 12.25 -4.20
C ASP A 12 -5.46 11.59 -4.76
N PHE A 13 -4.28 11.97 -4.24
CA PHE A 13 -2.96 11.49 -4.68
C PHE A 13 -2.81 9.97 -4.58
N PHE A 14 -3.49 9.36 -3.60
CA PHE A 14 -3.55 7.92 -3.49
C PHE A 14 -4.79 7.47 -4.23
N CYS A 15 -4.61 6.71 -5.31
CA CYS A 15 -5.70 6.10 -6.04
C CYS A 15 -6.58 5.23 -5.12
N GLU A 16 -7.58 5.85 -4.49
CA GLU A 16 -8.61 5.13 -3.76
C GLU A 16 -9.26 4.11 -4.70
N GLY A 17 -9.49 2.89 -4.19
CA GLY A 17 -10.03 1.80 -4.99
C GLY A 17 -9.00 1.05 -5.85
N GLU A 18 -7.71 1.38 -5.78
CA GLU A 18 -6.68 0.65 -6.52
C GLU A 18 -5.85 -0.33 -5.65
N PRO A 19 -5.31 -1.42 -6.23
CA PRO A 19 -4.42 -2.35 -5.53
C PRO A 19 -3.06 -1.76 -5.13
N LEU A 20 -2.37 -2.44 -4.21
CA LEU A 20 -1.08 -2.00 -3.64
C LEU A 20 0.03 -1.69 -4.66
N HIS A 21 0.02 -2.31 -5.84
CA HIS A 21 1.03 -2.05 -6.87
C HIS A 21 0.97 -0.61 -7.42
N PHE A 22 -0.20 0.03 -7.43
CA PHE A 22 -0.31 1.45 -7.78
C PHE A 22 0.34 2.34 -6.74
N LEU A 23 0.13 2.05 -5.44
CA LEU A 23 0.83 2.75 -4.36
C LEU A 23 2.35 2.65 -4.55
N TRP A 24 2.88 1.45 -4.85
CA TRP A 24 4.29 1.29 -5.17
C TRP A 24 4.73 2.10 -6.40
N GLY A 25 3.92 2.12 -7.46
CA GLY A 25 4.13 2.94 -8.65
C GLY A 25 4.29 4.43 -8.32
N TYR A 26 3.41 4.97 -7.47
CA TYR A 26 3.50 6.37 -7.02
C TYR A 26 4.79 6.66 -6.25
N ILE A 27 5.23 5.72 -5.41
CA ILE A 27 6.52 5.86 -4.72
C ILE A 27 7.66 5.90 -5.75
N ARG A 28 7.63 5.06 -6.78
CA ARG A 28 8.64 5.08 -7.84
C ARG A 28 8.66 6.41 -8.60
N ASP A 29 7.49 6.93 -8.97
CA ASP A 29 7.36 8.22 -9.66
C ASP A 29 7.87 9.38 -8.80
N ALA A 30 7.57 9.36 -7.49
CA ALA A 30 8.07 10.36 -6.54
C ALA A 30 9.59 10.33 -6.36
N HIS A 31 10.21 9.17 -6.61
CA HIS A 31 11.66 8.99 -6.66
C HIS A 31 12.25 9.22 -8.06
N GLY A 32 11.44 9.66 -9.03
CA GLY A 32 11.88 10.02 -10.38
C GLY A 32 12.19 8.82 -11.28
N LEU A 33 11.67 7.63 -10.95
CA LEU A 33 11.88 6.42 -11.74
C LEU A 33 10.75 6.24 -12.75
N SER A 34 11.08 6.03 -14.02
CA SER A 34 10.10 5.65 -15.03
C SER A 34 9.74 4.16 -14.98
N THR A 35 8.68 3.74 -15.68
CA THR A 35 8.34 2.33 -15.88
C THR A 35 9.55 1.52 -16.38
N GLY A 36 9.79 0.34 -15.81
CA GLY A 36 10.94 -0.53 -16.13
C GLY A 36 12.32 -0.05 -15.65
N GLN A 37 12.45 1.16 -15.10
CA GLN A 37 13.73 1.62 -14.53
C GLN A 37 13.98 1.00 -13.16
N VAL A 38 15.10 0.27 -13.05
CA VAL A 38 15.60 -0.30 -11.79
C VAL A 38 16.65 0.63 -11.20
N ASP A 39 16.51 0.93 -9.91
CA ASP A 39 17.52 1.64 -9.13
C ASP A 39 17.64 0.97 -7.77
N HIS A 40 18.66 0.11 -7.65
CA HIS A 40 18.93 -0.66 -6.45
C HIS A 40 19.31 0.22 -5.26
N ASP A 41 19.99 1.35 -5.51
CA ASP A 41 20.52 2.18 -4.45
C ASP A 41 19.39 2.87 -3.66
N SER A 42 18.28 3.19 -4.33
CA SER A 42 17.10 3.80 -3.69
C SER A 42 16.00 2.79 -3.30
N PHE A 43 16.18 1.48 -3.50
CA PHE A 43 15.14 0.48 -3.17
C PHE A 43 14.70 0.53 -1.71
N GLU A 44 15.65 0.56 -0.77
CA GLU A 44 15.33 0.62 0.65
C GLU A 44 14.66 1.94 1.04
N GLU A 45 15.03 3.06 0.41
CA GLU A 45 14.35 4.35 0.64
C GLU A 45 12.90 4.30 0.14
N ARG A 46 12.67 3.77 -1.08
CA ARG A 46 11.32 3.57 -1.63
C ARG A 46 10.49 2.62 -0.77
N LYS A 47 11.07 1.51 -0.30
CA LYS A 47 10.42 0.58 0.63
C LYS A 47 10.00 1.28 1.91
N ASN A 48 10.86 2.13 2.48
CA ASN A 48 10.53 2.93 3.65
C ASN A 48 9.37 3.91 3.40
N ASP A 49 9.41 4.64 2.28
CA ASP A 49 8.36 5.58 1.91
C ASP A 49 7.03 4.85 1.66
N PHE A 50 7.04 3.69 0.99
CA PHE A 50 5.84 2.85 0.78
C PHE A 50 5.17 2.50 2.11
N PHE A 51 5.92 1.97 3.07
CA PHE A 51 5.36 1.59 4.38
C PHE A 51 4.96 2.79 5.23
N PHE A 52 5.65 3.92 5.11
CA PHE A 52 5.26 5.16 5.77
C PHE A 52 3.88 5.64 5.28
N VAL A 53 3.68 5.68 3.96
CA VAL A 53 2.40 6.05 3.37
C VAL A 53 1.30 5.06 3.73
N LEU A 54 1.57 3.76 3.60
CA LEU A 54 0.61 2.71 3.95
C LEU A 54 0.15 2.85 5.40
N GLY A 55 1.09 2.99 6.34
CA GLY A 55 0.78 3.20 7.75
C GLY A 55 -0.05 4.47 7.98
N LYS A 56 0.27 5.56 7.30
CA LYS A 56 -0.50 6.80 7.42
C LYS A 56 -1.95 6.64 6.96
N LEU A 57 -2.18 5.96 5.83
CA LEU A 57 -3.53 5.68 5.31
C LEU A 57 -4.33 4.77 6.26
N MET A 58 -3.67 3.83 6.92
CA MET A 58 -4.27 2.97 7.96
C MET A 58 -4.65 3.77 9.21
N ASP A 59 -3.75 4.62 9.72
CA ASP A 59 -4.00 5.47 10.88
C ASP A 59 -5.16 6.46 10.66
N ASP A 60 -5.28 6.98 9.43
CA ASP A 60 -6.37 7.86 9.03
C ASP A 60 -7.70 7.09 8.80
N GLY A 61 -7.66 5.75 8.85
CA GLY A 61 -8.79 4.86 8.64
C GLY A 61 -9.34 4.90 7.21
N ARG A 62 -8.49 5.24 6.23
CA ARG A 62 -8.82 5.25 4.80
C ARG A 62 -8.76 3.86 4.19
N LEU A 63 -7.86 3.01 4.69
CA LEU A 63 -7.74 1.63 4.28
C LEU A 63 -7.43 0.72 5.48
N LYS A 64 -7.60 -0.58 5.26
CA LYS A 64 -7.13 -1.65 6.14
C LYS A 64 -6.32 -2.66 5.32
N LEU A 65 -5.54 -3.50 6.02
CA LEU A 65 -4.90 -4.66 5.40
C LEU A 65 -5.82 -5.87 5.51
N GLY A 66 -6.08 -6.53 4.39
CA GLY A 66 -6.75 -7.82 4.34
C GLY A 66 -5.74 -8.96 4.19
N ASN A 67 -6.07 -10.12 4.73
CA ASN A 67 -5.37 -11.36 4.45
C ASN A 67 -5.83 -11.91 3.10
N ARG A 68 -4.92 -12.01 2.12
CA ARG A 68 -5.26 -12.49 0.77
C ARG A 68 -5.86 -13.90 0.77
N LYS A 69 -5.44 -14.78 1.69
CA LYS A 69 -5.85 -16.20 1.72
C LYS A 69 -7.14 -16.44 2.48
N THR A 70 -7.33 -15.77 3.61
CA THR A 70 -8.51 -15.97 4.44
C THR A 70 -9.63 -15.01 4.11
N GLU A 71 -9.36 -13.97 3.30
CA GLU A 71 -10.31 -12.89 2.96
C GLU A 71 -10.89 -12.23 4.22
N LEU A 72 -10.05 -12.09 5.25
CA LEU A 72 -10.40 -11.42 6.50
C LEU A 72 -9.57 -10.15 6.65
N ILE A 73 -10.21 -9.09 7.11
CA ILE A 73 -9.52 -7.87 7.52
C ILE A 73 -8.61 -8.23 8.70
N MET A 74 -7.34 -7.82 8.63
CA MET A 74 -6.37 -8.04 9.68
C MET A 74 -6.68 -7.16 10.89
N GLU A 75 -6.63 -7.76 12.07
CA GLU A 75 -6.79 -7.08 13.36
C GLU A 75 -5.41 -6.84 14.00
N GLY A 76 -5.21 -5.66 14.59
CA GLY A 76 -3.95 -5.27 15.21
C GLY A 76 -3.72 -3.76 15.13
N SER A 77 -2.67 -3.27 15.78
CA SER A 77 -2.24 -1.88 15.59
C SER A 77 -1.62 -1.68 14.20
N THR A 78 -1.71 -0.46 13.66
CA THR A 78 -1.06 -0.09 12.40
C THR A 78 0.42 -0.49 12.39
N ALA A 79 1.15 -0.21 13.47
CA ALA A 79 2.57 -0.54 13.58
C ALA A 79 2.84 -2.04 13.48
N GLU A 80 2.08 -2.89 14.18
CA GLU A 80 2.23 -4.35 14.10
C GLU A 80 1.95 -4.87 12.69
N LEU A 81 0.89 -4.37 12.05
CA LEU A 81 0.49 -4.81 10.72
C LEU A 81 1.50 -4.35 9.64
N VAL A 82 2.01 -3.13 9.75
CA VAL A 82 3.06 -2.61 8.85
C VAL A 82 4.36 -3.40 9.01
N GLU A 83 4.80 -3.68 10.24
CA GLU A 83 6.02 -4.46 10.47
C GLU A 83 5.89 -5.91 9.99
N MET A 84 4.73 -6.52 10.20
CA MET A 84 4.44 -7.85 9.66
C MET A 84 4.52 -7.85 8.13
N PHE A 85 3.94 -6.85 7.45
CA PHE A 85 4.04 -6.74 5.99
C PHE A 85 5.49 -6.50 5.54
N ARG A 86 6.20 -5.57 6.19
CA ARG A 86 7.61 -5.31 5.93
C ARG A 86 8.48 -6.56 6.05
N SER A 87 8.18 -7.46 7.00
CA SER A 87 8.95 -8.69 7.24
C SER A 87 8.92 -9.71 6.11
N CYS A 88 7.86 -9.72 5.30
CA CYS A 88 7.72 -10.61 4.14
C CYS A 88 7.84 -9.88 2.80
N PHE A 89 8.10 -8.56 2.82
CA PHE A 89 8.23 -7.76 1.62
C PHE A 89 9.55 -8.10 0.90
N PRO A 90 9.56 -8.15 -0.44
CA PRO A 90 10.75 -8.38 -1.25
C PRO A 90 12.00 -7.60 -0.82
N ALA A 91 13.17 -8.20 -1.06
CA ALA A 91 14.47 -7.62 -0.74
C ALA A 91 15.09 -6.83 -1.90
N SER A 92 14.51 -6.88 -3.10
CA SER A 92 14.97 -6.10 -4.27
C SER A 92 13.84 -5.82 -5.27
N ASP A 93 14.13 -4.96 -6.26
CA ASP A 93 13.22 -4.68 -7.38
C ASP A 93 12.93 -5.93 -8.23
N GLU A 94 13.91 -6.83 -8.39
CA GLU A 94 13.75 -8.10 -9.12
C GLU A 94 12.72 -9.01 -8.45
N GLU A 95 12.81 -9.14 -7.12
CA GLU A 95 11.87 -9.95 -6.35
C GLU A 95 10.48 -9.33 -6.27
N LEU A 96 10.40 -7.99 -6.33
CA LEU A 96 9.14 -7.27 -6.38
C LEU A 96 8.48 -7.33 -7.78
N ILE A 97 9.22 -7.76 -8.80
CA ILE A 97 8.77 -7.97 -10.18
C ILE A 97 8.03 -6.73 -10.70
N GLU A 98 8.69 -5.57 -10.63
CA GLU A 98 8.11 -4.26 -11.02
C GLU A 98 6.80 -3.90 -10.28
N GLY A 99 6.56 -4.47 -9.09
CA GLY A 99 5.34 -4.29 -8.32
C GLY A 99 4.30 -5.40 -8.52
N ILE A 100 4.49 -6.31 -9.48
CA ILE A 100 3.57 -7.44 -9.73
C ILE A 100 3.47 -8.35 -8.51
N TRP A 101 4.54 -8.48 -7.72
CA TRP A 101 4.50 -9.27 -6.48
C TRP A 101 3.33 -8.86 -5.56
N LEU A 102 2.93 -7.59 -5.55
CA LEU A 102 1.85 -7.05 -4.71
C LEU A 102 0.44 -7.50 -5.11
N VAL A 103 0.25 -8.06 -6.30
CA VAL A 103 -1.07 -8.50 -6.82
C VAL A 103 -1.19 -10.01 -7.01
N ILE A 104 -0.09 -10.76 -6.81
CA ILE A 104 -0.07 -12.23 -6.92
C ILE A 104 -0.17 -12.90 -5.55
N GLU A 105 -0.39 -14.22 -5.55
CA GLU A 105 -0.67 -15.02 -4.35
C GLU A 105 0.49 -15.06 -3.33
N GLU A 106 1.71 -14.77 -3.79
CA GLU A 106 2.91 -14.67 -2.98
C GLU A 106 2.87 -13.49 -2.01
N CYS A 107 2.18 -12.39 -2.34
CA CYS A 107 1.92 -11.32 -1.38
C CYS A 107 0.74 -11.72 -0.48
N PRO A 108 0.96 -11.90 0.83
CA PRO A 108 -0.09 -12.37 1.74
C PRO A 108 -1.13 -11.31 2.07
N PHE A 109 -0.93 -10.06 1.62
CA PHE A 109 -1.77 -8.92 1.95
C PHE A 109 -2.45 -8.34 0.71
N VAL A 110 -3.65 -7.81 0.94
CA VAL A 110 -4.43 -7.01 0.01
C VAL A 110 -4.84 -5.71 0.69
N VAL A 111 -5.04 -4.66 -0.09
CA VAL A 111 -5.60 -3.42 0.43
C VAL A 111 -7.12 -3.52 0.46
N VAL A 112 -7.71 -3.01 1.54
CA VAL A 112 -9.16 -2.89 1.70
C VAL A 112 -9.49 -1.43 1.95
N TRP A 113 -10.01 -0.72 0.93
CA TRP A 113 -10.41 0.68 1.06
C TRP A 113 -11.71 0.80 1.85
N VAL A 114 -11.79 1.83 2.71
CA VAL A 114 -12.92 2.04 3.62
C VAL A 114 -13.74 3.25 3.16
N HIS A 115 -14.93 2.98 2.65
CA HIS A 115 -15.89 4.00 2.24
C HIS A 115 -16.95 4.20 3.33
N LYS A 116 -16.69 5.17 4.22
CA LYS A 116 -17.51 5.38 5.42
C LYS A 116 -18.95 5.74 5.08
N GLY A 117 -19.90 4.98 5.65
CA GLY A 117 -21.34 5.18 5.45
C GLY A 117 -21.84 5.03 4.00
N ALA A 118 -21.04 4.46 3.11
CA ALA A 118 -21.40 4.26 1.70
C ALA A 118 -22.14 2.93 1.44
N GLY A 119 -22.19 2.04 2.42
CA GLY A 119 -22.91 0.76 2.35
C GLY A 119 -24.41 0.90 2.59
N GLU A 120 -25.11 -0.23 2.46
CA GLU A 120 -26.55 -0.29 2.76
C GLU A 120 -26.81 0.13 4.21
N ASN A 121 -27.83 0.96 4.44
CA ASN A 121 -28.21 1.47 5.75
C ASN A 121 -27.17 2.37 6.46
N GLY A 122 -26.19 2.91 5.72
CA GLY A 122 -25.16 3.79 6.28
C GLY A 122 -24.03 3.04 7.00
N GLU A 123 -23.89 1.75 6.72
CA GLU A 123 -22.71 0.97 7.12
C GLU A 123 -21.49 1.35 6.28
N ASP A 124 -20.30 1.07 6.80
CA ASP A 124 -19.07 1.24 6.03
C ASP A 124 -18.99 0.19 4.92
N TYR A 125 -18.64 0.61 3.70
CA TYR A 125 -18.35 -0.29 2.59
C TYR A 125 -16.84 -0.55 2.51
N TYR A 126 -16.48 -1.81 2.32
CA TYR A 126 -15.10 -2.28 2.25
C TYR A 126 -14.80 -2.77 0.83
N ASP A 127 -13.98 -2.02 0.11
CA ASP A 127 -13.58 -2.34 -1.26
C ASP A 127 -12.24 -3.10 -1.27
N TRP A 128 -12.26 -4.35 -1.75
CA TRP A 128 -11.11 -5.25 -1.73
C TRP A 128 -10.39 -5.22 -3.07
N CYS A 129 -9.16 -4.73 -3.10
CA CYS A 129 -8.40 -4.57 -4.35
C CYS A 129 -7.25 -5.58 -4.41
N PHE A 130 -7.35 -6.52 -5.36
CA PHE A 130 -6.46 -7.68 -5.52
C PHE A 130 -5.29 -7.45 -6.45
#